data_AF-A0A0E9MRI3-F1
#
_entry.id   AF-A0A0E9MRI3-F1
#
_cell.length_a   1.000
_cell.length_b   1.000
_cell.length_c   1.000
_cell.angle_alpha   90.00
_cell.angle_beta   90.00
_cell.angle_gamma   90.00
#
_symmetry.space_group_name_H-M   'P 1'
#
loop_
_entity.id
_entity.type
_entity.pdbx_description
1 polymer ?
#
loop_
_entity_poly.entity_id
_entity_poly.type
_entity_poly.pdbx_seq_one_letter_code
_entity_poly.pdbx_strand_id
1 'polypeptide(L)'
;MTLAQFQRALTDLTASPALCRAGRRDPDLLAQLYVLTPLEQARLGEIVASDGMEANCMIYRANRLAPIALNCPELCTALGDNLNRLVSAYWYAEPTTNVHFLVEAERFCSFLVEREDVPPAARDALSREHAKVRDRLAATGARAGEDAFAAARAMPPA
;
A
#
# COMPACT_ATOMS: atom_id res chain seq x y z
N MET A 1 11.82 -12.61 24.18
CA MET A 1 12.00 -11.86 22.93
C MET A 1 10.95 -12.34 21.94
N THR A 2 10.21 -11.45 21.31
CA THR A 2 9.27 -11.86 20.25
C THR A 2 9.64 -11.12 18.96
N LEU A 3 10.54 -11.72 18.18
CA LEU A 3 11.03 -11.16 16.91
C LEU A 3 9.88 -10.71 16.00
N ALA A 4 8.78 -11.45 16.00
CA ALA A 4 7.58 -11.14 15.24
C ALA A 4 6.95 -9.78 15.60
N GLN A 5 6.89 -9.40 16.88
CA GLN A 5 6.30 -8.12 17.30
C GLN A 5 7.20 -6.94 16.92
N PHE A 6 8.52 -7.10 17.08
CA PHE A 6 9.48 -6.11 16.62
C PHE A 6 9.41 -5.91 15.11
N GLN A 7 9.38 -6.99 14.33
CA GLN A 7 9.26 -6.94 12.86
C GLN A 7 7.94 -6.30 12.42
N ARG A 8 6.83 -6.63 13.10
CA ARG A 8 5.53 -6.01 12.85
C ARG A 8 5.59 -4.51 13.11
N ALA A 9 6.07 -4.09 14.28
CA ALA A 9 6.21 -2.68 14.62
C ALA A 9 7.07 -1.91 13.60
N LEU A 10 8.20 -2.49 13.18
CA LEU A 10 9.07 -1.88 12.18
C LEU A 10 8.38 -1.74 10.80
N THR A 11 7.58 -2.74 10.41
CA THR A 11 6.81 -2.73 9.17
C THR A 11 5.72 -1.65 9.21
N ASP A 12 4.98 -1.59 10.31
CA ASP A 12 3.92 -0.60 10.52
C ASP A 12 4.48 0.84 10.55
N LEU A 13 5.66 1.03 11.16
CA LEU A 13 6.39 2.30 11.14
C LEU A 13 6.79 2.70 9.72
N THR A 14 7.37 1.78 8.97
CA THR A 14 7.76 2.03 7.56
C THR A 14 6.56 2.39 6.70
N ALA A 15 5.39 1.81 6.97
CA ALA A 15 4.16 2.06 6.25
C ALA A 15 3.42 3.34 6.69
N SER A 16 3.77 3.92 7.84
CA SER A 16 2.98 4.98 8.49
C SER A 16 3.87 6.12 9.03
N PRO A 17 4.06 7.20 8.23
CA PRO A 17 4.69 8.42 8.72
C PRO A 17 3.95 9.02 9.93
N ALA A 18 2.63 8.78 10.03
CA ALA A 18 1.83 9.23 11.17
C ALA A 18 2.21 8.49 12.45
N LEU A 19 2.40 7.16 12.38
CA LEU A 19 2.86 6.36 13.51
C LEU A 19 4.28 6.77 13.93
N CYS A 20 5.18 7.02 12.98
CA CYS A 20 6.52 7.54 13.29
C CYS A 20 6.43 8.88 14.04
N ARG A 21 5.62 9.83 13.58
CA ARG A 21 5.44 11.12 14.27
C ARG A 21 4.81 10.96 15.66
N ALA A 22 3.89 10.02 15.82
CA ALA A 22 3.28 9.72 17.10
C ALA A 22 4.30 9.12 18.07
N GLY A 23 5.08 8.12 17.64
CA GLY A 23 6.14 7.50 18.45
C GLY A 23 7.28 8.46 18.80
N ARG A 24 7.60 9.46 17.96
CA ARG A 24 8.54 10.54 18.31
C ARG A 24 8.01 11.46 19.42
N ARG A 25 6.70 11.66 19.48
CA ARG A 25 6.04 12.53 20.47
C ARG A 25 5.77 11.79 21.79
N ASP A 26 5.46 10.51 21.70
CA ASP A 26 5.19 9.62 22.83
C ASP A 26 6.06 8.36 22.70
N PRO A 27 7.22 8.32 23.38
CA PRO A 27 8.13 7.18 23.35
C PRO A 27 7.53 5.86 23.90
N ASP A 28 6.47 5.94 24.70
CA ASP A 28 5.82 4.76 25.29
C ASP A 28 4.73 4.17 24.38
N LEU A 29 4.30 4.90 23.34
CA LEU A 29 3.26 4.47 22.42
C LEU A 29 3.54 3.09 21.81
N LEU A 30 4.80 2.81 21.43
CA LEU A 30 5.14 1.53 20.80
C LEU A 30 5.00 0.35 21.77
N ALA A 31 5.28 0.54 23.06
CA ALA A 31 5.08 -0.50 24.08
C ALA A 31 3.60 -0.74 24.39
N GLN A 32 2.73 0.24 24.12
CA GLN A 32 1.28 0.09 24.25
C GLN A 32 0.66 -0.68 23.06
N LEU A 33 1.24 -0.50 21.85
CA LEU A 33 0.74 -1.10 20.62
C LEU A 33 1.29 -2.50 20.34
N TYR A 34 2.47 -2.82 20.88
CA TYR A 34 3.20 -4.05 20.58
C TYR A 34 3.76 -4.69 21.83
N VAL A 35 3.87 -6.02 21.83
CA VAL A 35 4.50 -6.76 22.93
C VAL A 35 6.02 -6.73 22.74
N LEU A 36 6.67 -5.70 23.29
CA LEU A 36 8.10 -5.44 23.14
C LEU A 36 8.84 -5.64 24.46
N THR A 37 10.07 -6.15 24.37
CA THR A 37 11.04 -6.07 25.48
C THR A 37 11.59 -4.65 25.61
N PRO A 38 12.16 -4.27 26.77
CA PRO A 38 12.78 -2.94 26.95
C PRO A 38 13.85 -2.62 25.90
N LEU A 39 14.65 -3.62 25.49
CA LEU A 39 15.66 -3.46 24.45
C LEU A 39 15.04 -3.21 23.07
N GLU A 40 13.97 -3.92 22.73
CA GLU A 40 13.24 -3.74 21.47
C GLU A 40 12.55 -2.36 21.42
N GLN A 41 11.98 -1.91 22.53
CA GLN A 41 11.40 -0.56 22.65
C GLN A 41 12.47 0.53 22.43
N ALA A 42 13.61 0.43 23.11
CA ALA A 42 14.70 1.39 22.95
C ALA A 42 15.18 1.48 21.50
N ARG A 43 15.41 0.32 20.85
CA ARG A 43 15.82 0.25 19.44
C ARG A 43 14.79 0.86 18.49
N LEU A 44 13.51 0.56 18.67
CA LEU A 44 12.47 1.15 17.83
C LEU A 44 12.38 2.67 18.04
N GLY A 45 12.57 3.15 19.28
CA GLY A 45 12.65 4.58 19.58
C GLY A 45 13.78 5.27 18.80
N GLU A 46 14.98 4.70 18.81
CA GLU A 46 16.13 5.20 18.03
C GLU A 46 15.85 5.19 16.52
N ILE A 47 15.29 4.09 16.01
CA ILE A 47 14.93 3.95 14.59
C ILE A 47 13.92 5.02 14.19
N VAL A 48 12.86 5.23 14.98
CA VAL A 48 11.79 6.20 14.70
C VAL A 48 12.29 7.64 14.72
N ALA A 49 13.32 7.93 15.52
CA ALA A 49 13.98 9.23 15.57
C ALA A 49 14.94 9.47 14.39
N SER A 50 15.36 8.42 13.67
CA SER A 50 16.37 8.53 12.60
C SER A 50 15.81 9.07 11.27
N ASP A 51 16.64 9.82 10.55
CA ASP A 51 16.34 10.27 9.17
C ASP A 51 16.17 9.08 8.21
N GLY A 52 16.82 7.95 8.50
CA GLY A 52 16.66 6.71 7.73
C GLY A 52 15.22 6.19 7.73
N MET A 53 14.49 6.34 8.84
CA MET A 53 13.07 5.98 8.89
C MET A 53 12.20 6.90 8.04
N GLU A 54 12.54 8.20 7.98
CA GLU A 54 11.84 9.14 7.09
C GLU A 54 12.05 8.79 5.61
N ALA A 55 13.29 8.46 5.22
CA ALA A 55 13.59 7.97 3.88
C ALA A 55 12.82 6.68 3.54
N ASN A 56 12.77 5.71 4.47
CA ASN A 56 12.02 4.47 4.29
C ASN A 56 10.52 4.71 4.11
N CYS A 57 9.93 5.62 4.90
CA CYS A 57 8.54 6.04 4.73
C CYS A 57 8.27 6.64 3.35
N MET A 58 9.17 7.51 2.85
CA MET A 58 9.06 8.10 1.52
C MET A 58 9.13 7.04 0.42
N ILE A 59 10.12 6.14 0.48
CA ILE A 59 10.29 5.05 -0.49
C ILE A 59 9.07 4.13 -0.49
N TYR A 60 8.57 3.74 0.68
CA TYR A 60 7.36 2.92 0.78
C TYR A 60 6.15 3.57 0.10
N ARG A 61 5.92 4.87 0.37
CA ARG A 61 4.84 5.63 -0.28
C ARG A 61 5.04 5.75 -1.79
N ALA A 62 6.26 6.00 -2.24
CA ALA A 62 6.59 6.04 -3.66
C ALA A 62 6.30 4.68 -4.33
N ASN A 63 6.67 3.57 -3.69
CA ASN A 63 6.43 2.22 -4.19
C ASN A 63 4.94 1.88 -4.28
N ARG A 64 4.11 2.40 -3.37
CA ARG A 64 2.64 2.23 -3.46
C ARG A 64 1.99 3.18 -4.46
N LEU A 65 2.54 4.38 -4.65
CA LEU A 65 2.00 5.36 -5.60
C LEU A 65 2.35 5.00 -7.05
N ALA A 66 3.54 4.45 -7.30
CA ALA A 66 4.01 4.14 -8.65
C ALA A 66 3.03 3.24 -9.44
N PRO A 67 2.48 2.14 -8.89
CA PRO A 67 1.45 1.35 -9.58
C PRO A 67 0.20 2.15 -9.93
N ILE A 68 -0.24 3.05 -9.06
CA ILE A 68 -1.40 3.91 -9.34
C ILE A 68 -1.06 4.87 -10.48
N ALA A 69 0.05 5.60 -10.37
CA ALA A 69 0.46 6.60 -11.36
C ALA A 69 0.74 6.00 -12.75
N LEU A 70 1.28 4.78 -12.81
CA LEU A 70 1.61 4.11 -14.06
C LEU A 70 0.40 3.47 -14.75
N ASN A 71 -0.67 3.15 -14.01
CA ASN A 71 -1.87 2.56 -14.61
C ASN A 71 -3.04 3.54 -14.73
N CYS A 72 -3.05 4.61 -13.94
CA CYS A 72 -4.09 5.63 -13.91
C CYS A 72 -3.54 7.07 -14.01
N PRO A 73 -2.70 7.40 -15.02
CA PRO A 73 -2.09 8.72 -15.15
C PRO A 73 -3.09 9.86 -15.39
N GLU A 74 -4.17 9.62 -16.15
CA GLU A 74 -5.19 10.65 -16.42
C GLU A 74 -5.95 10.97 -15.14
N LEU A 75 -6.28 9.96 -14.34
CA LEU A 75 -6.93 10.10 -13.04
C LEU A 75 -6.04 10.86 -12.07
N CYS A 76 -4.76 10.49 -11.95
CA CYS A 76 -3.82 11.22 -11.10
C CYS A 76 -3.72 12.70 -11.49
N THR A 77 -3.69 12.99 -12.79
CA THR A 77 -3.69 14.36 -13.30
C THR A 77 -4.99 15.09 -12.96
N ALA A 78 -6.14 14.45 -13.15
CA ALA A 78 -7.46 15.04 -12.90
C ALA A 78 -7.76 15.24 -11.41
N LEU A 79 -7.16 14.43 -10.53
CA LEU A 79 -7.24 14.62 -9.07
C LEU A 79 -6.45 15.84 -8.61
N GLY A 80 -5.35 16.18 -9.28
CA GLY A 80 -4.51 17.33 -8.97
C GLY A 80 -4.14 17.38 -7.48
N ASP A 81 -4.41 18.52 -6.85
CA ASP A 81 -4.10 18.76 -5.42
C ASP A 81 -4.82 17.79 -4.46
N ASN A 82 -5.91 17.13 -4.90
CA ASN A 82 -6.60 16.13 -4.08
C ASN A 82 -5.87 14.79 -4.02
N LEU A 83 -4.92 14.52 -4.93
CA LEU A 83 -4.25 13.22 -5.03
C LEU A 83 -3.60 12.81 -3.70
N ASN A 84 -2.82 13.70 -3.08
CA ASN A 84 -2.10 13.38 -1.84
C ASN A 84 -3.07 13.02 -0.70
N ARG A 85 -4.15 13.78 -0.56
CA ARG A 85 -5.19 13.58 0.46
C ARG A 85 -5.90 12.25 0.25
N LEU A 86 -6.34 11.96 -0.97
CA LEU A 86 -7.10 10.75 -1.30
C LEU A 86 -6.25 9.49 -1.22
N VAL A 87 -5.01 9.53 -1.70
CA VAL A 87 -4.06 8.40 -1.59
C VAL A 87 -3.72 8.12 -0.12
N SER A 88 -3.56 9.17 0.70
CA SER A 88 -3.32 8.98 2.13
C SER A 88 -4.54 8.41 2.85
N ALA A 89 -5.76 8.82 2.47
CA ALA A 89 -6.99 8.25 3.02
C ALA A 89 -7.16 6.78 2.61
N TYR A 90 -6.88 6.45 1.35
CA TYR A 90 -6.86 5.09 0.84
C TYR A 90 -5.89 4.20 1.62
N TRP A 91 -4.63 4.63 1.77
CA TRP A 91 -3.62 3.84 2.48
C TRP A 91 -3.90 3.66 3.97
N TYR A 92 -4.66 4.58 4.57
CA TYR A 92 -5.13 4.44 5.95
C TYR A 92 -6.28 3.42 6.07
N ALA A 93 -7.22 3.44 5.12
CA ALA A 93 -8.34 2.49 5.08
C ALA A 93 -7.89 1.06 4.68
N GLU A 94 -6.86 0.96 3.85
CA GLU A 94 -6.33 -0.28 3.28
C GLU A 94 -4.83 -0.46 3.62
N PRO A 95 -4.49 -0.74 4.90
CA PRO A 95 -3.12 -1.10 5.31
C PRO A 95 -2.78 -2.47 4.71
N THR A 96 -1.79 -2.50 3.82
CA THR A 96 -1.56 -3.58 2.84
C THR A 96 -1.44 -5.01 3.38
N THR A 97 -1.93 -5.94 2.55
CA THR A 97 -1.67 -7.40 2.62
C THR A 97 -1.01 -7.97 1.35
N ASN A 98 -1.00 -7.26 0.21
CA ASN A 98 -0.39 -7.72 -1.04
C ASN A 98 -0.12 -6.56 -2.03
N VAL A 99 1.11 -6.44 -2.57
CA VAL A 99 1.55 -5.32 -3.43
C VAL A 99 1.71 -5.78 -4.89
N HIS A 100 0.70 -6.46 -5.44
CA HIS A 100 0.66 -6.71 -6.88
C HIS A 100 0.29 -5.42 -7.62
N PHE A 101 1.09 -5.09 -8.62
CA PHE A 101 1.07 -3.80 -9.31
C PHE A 101 -0.32 -3.39 -9.84
N LEU A 102 -1.03 -4.29 -10.53
CA LEU A 102 -2.39 -4.03 -11.03
C LEU A 102 -3.44 -4.04 -9.91
N VAL A 103 -3.22 -4.81 -8.85
CA VAL A 103 -4.15 -4.92 -7.71
C VAL A 103 -4.19 -3.63 -6.91
N GLU A 104 -3.04 -2.99 -6.69
CA GLU A 104 -3.00 -1.68 -6.00
C GLU A 104 -3.77 -0.61 -6.78
N ALA A 105 -3.62 -0.56 -8.11
CA ALA A 105 -4.35 0.37 -8.96
C ALA A 105 -5.87 0.09 -8.95
N GLU A 106 -6.27 -1.18 -9.01
CA GLU A 106 -7.68 -1.59 -8.94
C GLU A 106 -8.31 -1.19 -7.61
N ARG A 107 -7.66 -1.53 -6.50
CA ARG A 107 -8.13 -1.20 -5.15
C ARG A 107 -8.27 0.29 -4.93
N PHE A 108 -7.31 1.08 -5.43
CA PHE A 108 -7.41 2.54 -5.35
C PHE A 108 -8.61 3.06 -6.15
N CYS A 109 -8.81 2.57 -7.38
CA CYS A 109 -9.97 2.97 -8.18
C CYS A 109 -11.29 2.59 -7.51
N SER A 110 -11.40 1.35 -7.03
CA SER A 110 -12.57 0.86 -6.30
C SER A 110 -12.83 1.67 -5.03
N PHE A 111 -11.79 2.03 -4.28
CA PHE A 111 -11.89 2.93 -3.14
C PHE A 111 -12.49 4.29 -3.54
N LEU A 112 -12.10 4.87 -4.67
CA LEU A 112 -12.60 6.17 -5.12
C LEU A 112 -14.02 6.12 -5.69
N VAL A 113 -14.47 4.99 -6.25
CA VAL A 113 -15.84 4.86 -6.79
C VAL A 113 -16.89 5.14 -5.71
N GLU A 114 -16.64 4.67 -4.50
CA GLU A 114 -17.54 4.82 -3.35
C GLU A 114 -17.45 6.20 -2.67
N ARG A 115 -16.60 7.12 -3.17
CA ARG A 115 -16.36 8.42 -2.53
C ARG A 115 -17.09 9.58 -3.19
N GLU A 116 -17.72 10.41 -2.36
CA GLU A 116 -18.41 11.63 -2.78
C GLU A 116 -17.44 12.79 -3.03
N ASP A 117 -16.34 12.85 -2.29
CA ASP A 117 -15.31 13.91 -2.33
C ASP A 117 -14.28 13.73 -3.46
N VAL A 118 -14.58 12.90 -4.47
CA VAL A 118 -13.84 12.84 -5.73
C VAL A 118 -14.30 14.00 -6.63
N PRO A 119 -13.37 14.85 -7.12
CA PRO A 119 -13.71 15.96 -8.00
C PRO A 119 -14.52 15.49 -9.22
N PRO A 120 -15.57 16.21 -9.64
CA PRO A 120 -16.36 15.85 -10.82
C PRO A 120 -15.50 15.66 -12.08
N ALA A 121 -14.51 16.53 -12.28
CA ALA A 121 -13.56 16.45 -13.40
C ALA A 121 -12.72 15.16 -13.43
N ALA A 122 -12.57 14.47 -12.29
CA ALA A 122 -11.83 13.22 -12.19
C ALA A 122 -12.71 11.97 -12.39
N ARG A 123 -14.05 12.09 -12.36
CA ARG A 123 -14.95 10.93 -12.43
C ARG A 123 -14.89 10.21 -13.78
N ASP A 124 -14.76 10.97 -14.86
CA ASP A 124 -14.64 10.38 -16.21
C ASP A 124 -13.31 9.63 -16.38
N ALA A 125 -12.21 10.20 -15.89
CA ALA A 125 -10.90 9.54 -15.89
C ALA A 125 -10.91 8.28 -15.01
N LEU A 126 -11.51 8.36 -13.83
CA LEU A 126 -11.70 7.21 -12.93
C LEU A 126 -12.46 6.09 -13.63
N SER A 127 -13.59 6.38 -14.25
CA SER A 127 -14.39 5.36 -14.94
C SER A 127 -13.59 4.67 -16.06
N ARG A 128 -12.93 5.44 -16.93
CA ARG A 128 -12.15 4.90 -18.05
C ARG A 128 -10.95 4.08 -17.60
N GLU A 129 -10.13 4.61 -16.70
CA GLU A 129 -8.90 3.94 -16.29
C GLU A 129 -9.18 2.76 -15.37
N HIS A 130 -10.20 2.83 -14.52
CA HIS A 130 -10.64 1.69 -13.73
C HIS A 130 -11.07 0.52 -14.62
N ALA A 131 -11.84 0.77 -15.69
CA ALA A 131 -12.20 -0.27 -16.66
C ALA A 131 -10.96 -0.92 -17.29
N LYS A 132 -10.00 -0.11 -17.77
CA LYS A 132 -8.73 -0.60 -18.34
C LYS A 132 -7.93 -1.46 -17.34
N VAL A 133 -7.87 -1.04 -16.08
CA VAL A 133 -7.18 -1.79 -15.02
C VAL A 133 -7.86 -3.14 -14.77
N ARG A 134 -9.20 -3.16 -14.67
CA ARG A 134 -9.97 -4.40 -14.49
C ARG A 134 -9.78 -5.38 -15.64
N ASP A 135 -9.80 -4.90 -16.87
CA ASP A 135 -9.58 -5.74 -18.06
C ASP A 135 -8.18 -6.36 -18.07
N ARG A 136 -7.15 -5.56 -17.75
CA ARG A 136 -5.76 -6.04 -17.66
C ARG A 136 -5.55 -7.02 -16.51
N LEU A 137 -6.20 -6.79 -15.37
CA LEU A 137 -6.13 -7.68 -14.23
C LEU A 137 -6.80 -9.03 -14.55
N ALA A 138 -7.98 -9.01 -15.17
CA ALA A 138 -8.68 -10.20 -15.63
C ALA A 138 -7.87 -11.00 -16.65
N ALA A 139 -7.26 -10.33 -17.64
CA ALA A 139 -6.38 -10.97 -18.62
C ALA A 139 -5.14 -11.61 -17.97
N THR A 140 -4.58 -10.99 -16.93
CA THR A 140 -3.44 -11.55 -16.19
C THR A 140 -3.83 -12.81 -15.41
N GLY A 141 -5.02 -12.79 -14.78
CA GLY A 141 -5.56 -13.96 -14.08
C GLY A 141 -5.87 -15.13 -15.02
N ALA A 142 -6.43 -14.86 -16.20
CA ALA A 142 -6.71 -15.87 -17.22
C ALA A 142 -5.42 -16.57 -17.70
N ARG A 143 -4.37 -15.79 -18.03
CA ARG A 143 -3.08 -16.34 -18.47
C ARG A 143 -2.39 -17.15 -17.38
N ALA A 144 -2.43 -16.71 -16.12
CA ALA A 144 -1.91 -17.48 -15.01
C ALA A 144 -2.63 -18.82 -14.83
N GLY A 145 -3.95 -18.85 -15.07
CA GLY A 145 -4.75 -20.07 -15.07
C GLY A 145 -4.44 -21.01 -16.24
N GLU A 146 -4.26 -20.47 -17.45
CA GLU A 146 -3.86 -21.22 -18.64
C GLU A 146 -2.46 -21.84 -18.49
N ASP A 147 -1.49 -21.07 -17.98
CA ASP A 147 -0.13 -21.54 -17.73
C ASP A 147 -0.09 -22.62 -16.63
N ALA A 148 -0.85 -22.45 -15.55
CA ALA A 148 -0.97 -23.45 -14.48
C ALA A 148 -1.61 -24.75 -14.99
N PHE A 149 -2.66 -24.64 -15.83
CA PHE A 149 -3.32 -25.79 -16.43
C PHE A 149 -2.43 -26.50 -17.46
N ALA A 150 -1.69 -25.75 -18.27
CA ALA A 150 -0.71 -26.29 -19.21
C ALA A 150 0.43 -27.02 -18.49
N ALA A 151 0.95 -26.45 -17.40
CA ALA A 151 1.96 -27.09 -16.56
C ALA A 151 1.46 -28.39 -15.91
N ALA A 152 0.23 -28.38 -15.39
CA ALA A 152 -0.39 -29.58 -14.81
C ALA A 152 -0.57 -30.71 -15.84
N ARG A 153 -0.85 -30.38 -17.10
CA ARG A 153 -1.02 -31.35 -18.20
C ARG A 153 0.31 -31.92 -18.72
N ALA A 154 1.41 -31.20 -18.55
CA ALA A 154 2.75 -31.64 -18.95
C ALA A 154 3.44 -32.49 -17.88
N MET A 155 2.90 -32.55 -16.65
CA MET A 155 3.45 -33.34 -15.57
C MET A 155 3.04 -34.82 -15.77
N PRO A 156 3.98 -35.77 -15.88
CA PRO A 156 3.64 -37.18 -16.02
C PRO A 156 2.90 -37.68 -14.75
N PRO A 157 1.97 -38.64 -14.89
CA PRO A 157 1.30 -39.22 -13.73
C PRO A 157 2.34 -39.88 -12.81
N ALA A 158 2.16 -39.66 -11.50
CA ALA A 158 2.98 -40.26 -10.44
C ALA A 158 2.80 -41.77 -10.36
#